data_AF-A0A382P6I2-F1
#
_entry.id   AF-A0A382P6I2-F1
#
_cell.length_a   1.000
_cell.length_b   1.000
_cell.length_c   1.000
_cell.angle_alpha   90.00
_cell.angle_beta   90.00
_cell.angle_gamma   90.00
#
_symmetry.space_group_name_H-M   'P 1'
#
loop_
_entity.id
_entity.type
_entity.pdbx_description
1 polymer ?
#
loop_
_entity_poly.entity_id
_entity_poly.type
_entity_poly.pdbx_seq_one_letter_code
_entity_poly.pdbx_strand_id
1 'polypeptide(L)'
;MKAFSFAKVVAMLAVVGLVFSSAPAHAWTKSEAKCRATISKGLGKYVSTAQKAISGCHKNRDKGKVGSGTDCNDISVADTKNKVPGAGNKLRGSINGAKSKCKDKKTGVTYDAVLANFGRCPSPANGYDDGGATDGIDDFGELGDCLIALANAQVQQSAHDIIGLPSPSSLGKGQAKCHGALPKAYMKYIDTVAKERGKAQAGSDKAGGSAVWNQANYDGKGKIAKALAKAMSSIDKSCSGLSLAELNAIDSCGDTAGQLKECVETIADKQARGLVSSQFVIAPRCAAKVKIKSFAGTGVQLTNTRLDTGWTGMGHGV
;
A
#
# COMPACT_ATOMS: atom_id res chain seq x y z
N MET A 1 -1.64 61.44 0.32
CA MET A 1 -0.35 61.29 1.03
C MET A 1 0.16 59.87 0.82
N LYS A 2 1.33 59.79 0.18
CA LYS A 2 2.35 58.72 0.04
C LYS A 2 1.94 57.24 0.13
N ALA A 3 2.10 56.58 -1.01
CA ALA A 3 2.20 55.13 -1.20
C ALA A 3 3.48 54.57 -0.56
N PHE A 4 3.40 53.37 0.02
CA PHE A 4 4.57 52.60 0.45
C PHE A 4 4.91 51.52 -0.58
N SER A 5 6.10 51.66 -1.15
CA SER A 5 6.75 50.78 -2.10
C SER A 5 7.51 49.70 -1.34
N PHE A 6 7.16 48.42 -1.53
CA PHE A 6 7.97 47.29 -1.08
C PHE A 6 8.93 46.87 -2.20
N ALA A 7 10.21 47.13 -1.95
CA ALA A 7 11.32 46.79 -2.84
C ALA A 7 11.50 45.27 -2.93
N LYS A 8 11.66 44.79 -4.17
CA LYS A 8 12.03 43.42 -4.53
C LYS A 8 13.50 43.18 -4.16
N VAL A 9 13.76 42.24 -3.25
CA VAL A 9 15.09 41.63 -3.10
C VAL A 9 15.07 40.31 -3.86
N VAL A 10 15.73 40.29 -5.02
CA VAL A 10 15.98 39.07 -5.80
C VAL A 10 17.28 38.47 -5.28
N ALA A 11 17.17 37.42 -4.47
CA ALA A 11 18.32 36.59 -4.12
C ALA A 11 18.55 35.58 -5.26
N MET A 12 19.61 35.79 -6.05
CA MET A 12 20.14 34.79 -6.97
C MET A 12 20.81 33.68 -6.15
N LEU A 13 20.11 32.55 -5.98
CA LEU A 13 20.68 31.30 -5.52
C LEU A 13 21.33 30.60 -6.72
N ALA A 14 22.66 30.57 -6.74
CA ALA A 14 23.42 29.75 -7.67
C ALA A 14 23.19 28.27 -7.32
N VAL A 15 22.34 27.60 -8.11
CA VAL A 15 22.16 26.14 -8.06
C VAL A 15 23.36 25.51 -8.75
N VAL A 16 24.29 24.96 -7.97
CA VAL A 16 25.28 24.02 -8.48
C VAL A 16 24.53 22.75 -8.88
N GLY A 17 24.20 22.66 -10.17
CA GLY A 17 23.58 21.48 -10.76
C GLY A 17 24.59 20.34 -10.80
N LEU A 18 24.48 19.41 -9.84
CA LEU A 18 25.01 18.07 -9.98
C LEU A 18 24.32 17.43 -11.19
N VAL A 19 25.02 17.39 -12.32
CA VAL A 19 24.60 16.67 -13.52
C VAL A 19 24.77 15.18 -13.20
N PHE A 20 23.75 14.57 -12.61
CA PHE A 20 23.62 13.12 -12.68
C PHE A 20 23.39 12.80 -14.15
N SER A 21 24.33 12.07 -14.77
CA SER A 21 24.12 11.46 -16.08
C SER A 21 22.92 10.52 -15.98
N SER A 22 21.72 11.05 -16.19
CA SER A 22 20.54 10.23 -16.43
C SER A 22 20.82 9.51 -17.74
N ALA A 23 21.08 8.21 -17.67
CA ALA A 23 21.04 7.36 -18.85
C ALA A 23 19.77 7.72 -19.65
N PRO A 24 19.85 7.82 -21.00
CA PRO A 24 18.71 8.19 -21.80
C PRO A 24 17.56 7.27 -21.42
N ALA A 25 16.49 7.86 -20.91
CA ALA A 25 15.39 7.11 -20.35
C ALA A 25 14.79 6.25 -21.47
N HIS A 26 15.08 4.95 -21.43
CA HIS A 26 14.68 4.00 -22.47
C HIS A 26 13.15 3.98 -22.56
N ALA A 27 12.62 4.26 -23.75
CA ALA A 27 11.18 4.09 -23.99
C ALA A 27 10.84 2.60 -23.91
N TRP A 28 9.83 2.25 -23.12
CA TRP A 28 9.42 0.85 -22.98
C TRP A 28 8.95 0.27 -24.30
N THR A 29 9.47 -0.90 -24.65
CA THR A 29 8.91 -1.69 -25.74
C THR A 29 7.48 -2.12 -25.38
N LYS A 30 6.68 -2.44 -26.41
CA LYS A 30 5.30 -2.95 -26.21
C LYS A 30 5.25 -4.18 -25.30
N SER A 31 6.31 -4.99 -25.32
CA SER A 31 6.39 -6.22 -24.52
C SER A 31 6.76 -5.93 -23.06
N GLU A 32 7.72 -5.04 -22.81
CA GLU A 32 8.06 -4.60 -21.45
C GLU A 32 6.88 -3.87 -20.79
N ALA A 33 6.21 -2.97 -21.51
CA ALA A 33 4.99 -2.32 -21.04
C ALA A 33 3.89 -3.34 -20.66
N LYS A 34 3.82 -4.47 -21.39
CA LYS A 34 2.90 -5.56 -21.08
C LYS A 34 3.31 -6.33 -19.82
N CYS A 35 4.60 -6.59 -19.61
CA CYS A 35 5.10 -7.17 -18.38
C CYS A 35 4.77 -6.30 -17.17
N ARG A 36 5.10 -5.00 -17.22
CA ARG A 36 4.80 -4.03 -16.16
C ARG A 36 3.31 -3.94 -15.83
N ALA A 37 2.46 -3.89 -16.85
CA ALA A 37 1.00 -3.95 -16.66
C ALA A 37 0.52 -5.29 -16.05
N THR A 38 1.20 -6.40 -16.33
CA THR A 38 0.91 -7.71 -15.73
C THR A 38 1.29 -7.76 -14.25
N ILE A 39 2.47 -7.25 -13.87
CA ILE A 39 2.89 -7.11 -12.47
C ILE A 39 1.86 -6.28 -11.70
N SER A 40 1.56 -5.07 -12.19
CA SER A 40 0.57 -4.16 -11.59
C SER A 40 -0.79 -4.82 -11.37
N LYS A 41 -1.34 -5.46 -12.41
CA LYS A 41 -2.65 -6.12 -12.32
C LYS A 41 -2.62 -7.34 -11.41
N GLY A 42 -1.52 -8.10 -11.40
CA GLY A 42 -1.34 -9.28 -10.57
C GLY A 42 -1.30 -8.91 -9.09
N LEU A 43 -0.45 -7.95 -8.73
CA LEU A 43 -0.31 -7.46 -7.35
C LEU A 43 -1.59 -6.81 -6.83
N GLY A 44 -2.25 -5.96 -7.64
CA GLY A 44 -3.53 -5.36 -7.25
C GLY A 44 -4.61 -6.41 -6.96
N LYS A 45 -4.65 -7.52 -7.71
CA LYS A 45 -5.57 -8.64 -7.42
C LYS A 45 -5.18 -9.41 -6.16
N TYR A 46 -3.89 -9.58 -5.90
CA TYR A 46 -3.39 -10.23 -4.70
C TYR A 46 -3.85 -9.45 -3.45
N VAL A 47 -3.56 -8.16 -3.38
CA VAL A 47 -3.97 -7.29 -2.27
C VAL A 47 -5.48 -7.27 -2.09
N SER A 48 -6.26 -7.09 -3.17
CA SER A 48 -7.73 -7.12 -3.09
C SER A 48 -8.28 -8.47 -2.59
N THR A 49 -7.55 -9.57 -2.77
CA THR A 49 -7.92 -10.89 -2.24
C THR A 49 -7.58 -11.00 -0.75
N ALA A 50 -6.36 -10.61 -0.35
CA ALA A 50 -5.93 -10.59 1.04
C ALA A 50 -6.83 -9.72 1.92
N GLN A 51 -7.13 -8.49 1.48
CA GLN A 51 -8.01 -7.59 2.21
C GLN A 51 -9.44 -8.15 2.34
N LYS A 52 -9.95 -8.85 1.30
CA LYS A 52 -11.26 -9.52 1.37
C LYS A 52 -11.28 -10.68 2.38
N ALA A 53 -10.16 -11.39 2.54
CA ALA A 53 -10.03 -12.44 3.54
C ALA A 53 -10.15 -11.84 4.95
N ILE A 54 -9.33 -10.82 5.26
CA ILE A 54 -9.38 -10.07 6.53
C ILE A 54 -10.78 -9.51 6.78
N SER A 55 -11.33 -8.74 5.84
CA SER A 55 -12.67 -8.16 5.97
C SER A 55 -13.75 -9.22 6.22
N GLY A 56 -13.65 -10.37 5.56
CA GLY A 56 -14.54 -11.50 5.75
C GLY A 56 -14.41 -12.13 7.14
N CYS A 57 -13.19 -12.27 7.65
CA CYS A 57 -12.90 -12.77 8.99
C CYS A 57 -13.50 -11.85 10.05
N HIS A 58 -13.18 -10.55 10.04
CA HIS A 58 -13.73 -9.56 10.99
C HIS A 58 -15.26 -9.58 10.98
N LYS A 59 -15.88 -9.55 9.78
CA LYS A 59 -17.34 -9.62 9.64
C LYS A 59 -17.94 -10.89 10.24
N ASN A 60 -17.24 -12.02 10.17
CA ASN A 60 -17.71 -13.27 10.75
C ASN A 60 -17.49 -13.30 12.27
N ARG A 61 -16.38 -12.75 12.76
CA ARG A 61 -16.08 -12.59 14.19
C ARG A 61 -17.13 -11.71 14.88
N ASP A 62 -17.46 -10.56 14.28
CA ASP A 62 -18.50 -9.65 14.79
C ASP A 62 -19.90 -10.28 14.83
N LYS A 63 -20.11 -11.35 14.06
CA LYS A 63 -21.35 -12.14 14.03
C LYS A 63 -21.31 -13.37 14.94
N GLY A 64 -20.23 -13.56 15.70
CA GLY A 64 -20.01 -14.75 16.53
C GLY A 64 -19.79 -16.04 15.73
N LYS A 65 -19.45 -15.95 14.44
CA LYS A 65 -19.17 -17.12 13.57
C LYS A 65 -17.71 -17.53 13.55
N VAL A 66 -16.85 -16.68 14.09
CA VAL A 66 -15.41 -16.89 14.30
C VAL A 66 -15.15 -16.57 15.77
N GLY A 67 -14.25 -17.33 16.41
CA GLY A 67 -13.92 -17.15 17.83
C GLY A 67 -13.47 -15.72 18.13
N SER A 68 -13.85 -15.21 19.29
CA SER A 68 -13.55 -13.82 19.66
C SER A 68 -12.06 -13.56 19.89
N GLY A 69 -11.28 -14.59 20.23
CA GLY A 69 -9.81 -14.54 20.28
C GLY A 69 -9.10 -14.76 18.94
N THR A 70 -9.82 -14.88 17.82
CA THR A 70 -9.19 -15.03 16.50
C THR A 70 -8.64 -13.70 16.02
N ASP A 71 -7.33 -13.67 15.75
CA ASP A 71 -6.68 -12.54 15.08
C ASP A 71 -7.03 -12.53 13.59
N CYS A 72 -8.05 -11.75 13.24
CA CYS A 72 -8.47 -11.58 11.85
C CYS A 72 -7.59 -10.62 11.05
N ASN A 73 -6.60 -9.97 11.67
CA ASN A 73 -5.62 -9.13 10.98
C ASN A 73 -4.49 -9.98 10.38
N ASP A 74 -4.28 -11.21 10.86
CA ASP A 74 -3.38 -12.19 10.23
C ASP A 74 -4.07 -12.84 9.02
N ILE A 75 -3.44 -12.70 7.85
CA ILE A 75 -3.95 -13.27 6.59
C ILE A 75 -4.04 -14.80 6.65
N SER A 76 -3.10 -15.47 7.30
CA SER A 76 -3.06 -16.94 7.41
C SER A 76 -4.25 -17.46 8.22
N VAL A 77 -4.68 -16.69 9.23
CA VAL A 77 -5.84 -16.98 10.06
C VAL A 77 -7.14 -16.57 9.34
N ALA A 78 -7.15 -15.41 8.69
CA ALA A 78 -8.33 -14.87 8.02
C ALA A 78 -8.73 -15.64 6.75
N ASP A 79 -7.77 -16.22 6.02
CA ASP A 79 -8.01 -16.92 4.75
C ASP A 79 -8.44 -18.38 4.89
N THR A 80 -9.53 -18.59 5.62
CA THR A 80 -10.21 -19.89 5.80
C THR A 80 -10.62 -20.61 4.49
N LYS A 81 -10.53 -19.93 3.33
CA LYS A 81 -10.88 -20.47 2.01
C LYS A 81 -9.69 -20.66 1.08
N ASN A 82 -8.47 -20.48 1.58
CA ASN A 82 -7.23 -20.64 0.82
C ASN A 82 -7.22 -19.84 -0.51
N LYS A 83 -7.83 -18.66 -0.52
CA LYS A 83 -7.93 -17.80 -1.71
C LYS A 83 -6.68 -16.95 -1.91
N VAL A 84 -5.98 -16.58 -0.83
CA VAL A 84 -4.81 -15.72 -0.85
C VAL A 84 -3.60 -16.46 -1.42
N PRO A 85 -3.24 -17.69 -1.00
CA PRO A 85 -2.20 -18.47 -1.67
C PRO A 85 -2.53 -18.73 -3.15
N GLY A 86 -3.79 -19.02 -3.46
CA GLY A 86 -4.26 -19.16 -4.84
C GLY A 86 -4.10 -17.89 -5.69
N ALA A 87 -4.22 -16.70 -5.09
CA ALA A 87 -3.91 -15.43 -5.75
C ALA A 87 -2.40 -15.21 -5.92
N GLY A 88 -1.59 -15.60 -4.93
CA GLY A 88 -0.13 -15.57 -5.00
C GLY A 88 0.42 -16.44 -6.14
N ASN A 89 -0.07 -17.68 -6.26
CA ASN A 89 0.28 -18.58 -7.36
C ASN A 89 -0.08 -17.99 -8.74
N LYS A 90 -1.20 -17.28 -8.84
CA LYS A 90 -1.59 -16.58 -10.08
C LYS A 90 -0.67 -15.41 -10.39
N LEU A 91 -0.23 -14.64 -9.39
CA LEU A 91 0.77 -13.59 -9.57
C LEU A 91 2.09 -14.19 -10.07
N ARG A 92 2.69 -15.12 -9.32
CA ARG A 92 3.94 -15.82 -9.69
C ARG A 92 3.85 -16.42 -11.10
N GLY A 93 2.79 -17.17 -11.38
CA GLY A 93 2.59 -17.79 -12.70
C GLY A 93 2.43 -16.78 -13.85
N SER A 94 2.00 -15.55 -13.56
CA SER A 94 1.84 -14.50 -14.58
C SER A 94 3.13 -13.75 -14.92
N ILE A 95 4.12 -13.76 -14.03
CA ILE A 95 5.39 -13.04 -14.20
C ILE A 95 6.61 -13.97 -14.34
N ASN A 96 6.58 -15.18 -13.77
CA ASN A 96 7.67 -16.16 -13.87
C ASN A 96 7.26 -17.48 -14.58
N GLY A 97 5.96 -17.78 -14.67
CA GLY A 97 5.49 -19.06 -15.22
C GLY A 97 5.67 -19.25 -16.73
N ALA A 98 5.33 -20.44 -17.24
CA ALA A 98 5.37 -20.77 -18.68
C ALA A 98 4.55 -19.81 -19.57
N LYS A 99 3.45 -19.25 -19.02
CA LYS A 99 2.58 -18.27 -19.70
C LYS A 99 2.91 -16.82 -19.33
N SER A 100 4.07 -16.59 -18.72
CA SER A 100 4.52 -15.27 -18.28
C SER A 100 4.43 -14.22 -19.39
N LYS A 101 4.20 -12.98 -18.99
CA LYS A 101 4.28 -11.80 -19.86
C LYS A 101 5.58 -11.02 -19.70
N CYS A 102 6.49 -11.52 -18.89
CA CYS A 102 7.77 -10.91 -18.52
C CYS A 102 8.99 -11.59 -19.16
N LYS A 103 8.74 -12.32 -20.24
CA LYS A 103 9.77 -12.85 -21.14
C LYS A 103 9.27 -12.88 -22.56
N ASP A 104 10.19 -12.79 -23.50
CA ASP A 104 9.89 -12.94 -24.91
C ASP A 104 9.46 -14.37 -25.23
N LYS A 105 8.35 -14.51 -25.95
CA LYS A 105 7.76 -15.82 -26.22
C LYS A 105 8.54 -16.66 -27.21
N LYS A 106 9.35 -16.04 -28.06
CA LYS A 106 10.09 -16.72 -29.12
C LYS A 106 11.46 -17.17 -28.61
N THR A 107 12.14 -16.28 -27.90
CA THR A 107 13.51 -16.49 -27.43
C THR A 107 13.57 -17.04 -26.00
N GLY A 108 12.51 -16.86 -25.21
CA GLY A 108 12.48 -17.21 -23.79
C GLY A 108 13.20 -16.22 -22.88
N VAL A 109 13.87 -15.21 -23.45
CA VAL A 109 14.67 -14.20 -22.72
C VAL A 109 13.77 -13.30 -21.87
N THR A 110 14.15 -13.08 -20.62
CA THR A 110 13.46 -12.20 -19.66
C THR A 110 13.61 -10.72 -20.02
N TYR A 111 12.67 -9.90 -19.56
CA TYR A 111 12.75 -8.45 -19.75
C TYR A 111 13.53 -7.78 -18.61
N ASP A 112 14.86 -7.92 -18.65
CA ASP A 112 15.75 -7.49 -17.58
C ASP A 112 15.67 -5.99 -17.29
N ALA A 113 15.39 -5.16 -18.31
CA ALA A 113 15.15 -3.72 -18.13
C ALA A 113 13.89 -3.43 -17.26
N VAL A 114 12.90 -4.32 -17.26
CA VAL A 114 11.77 -4.23 -16.32
C VAL A 114 12.21 -4.64 -14.93
N LEU A 115 12.99 -5.71 -14.82
CA LEU A 115 13.46 -6.25 -13.55
C LEU A 115 14.39 -5.28 -12.81
N ALA A 116 15.23 -4.54 -13.55
CA ALA A 116 16.12 -3.51 -13.02
C ALA A 116 15.41 -2.37 -12.25
N ASN A 117 14.08 -2.23 -12.37
CA ASN A 117 13.30 -1.30 -11.55
C ASN A 117 13.05 -1.81 -10.12
N PHE A 118 13.37 -3.07 -9.84
CA PHE A 118 13.15 -3.74 -8.58
C PHE A 118 14.50 -4.16 -8.02
N GLY A 119 15.12 -3.27 -7.23
CA GLY A 119 16.51 -3.49 -6.78
C GLY A 119 16.62 -4.61 -5.75
N ARG A 120 16.36 -4.29 -4.48
CA ARG A 120 16.41 -5.24 -3.36
C ARG A 120 15.04 -5.31 -2.70
N CYS A 121 14.64 -6.48 -2.22
CA CYS A 121 13.42 -6.58 -1.44
C CYS A 121 13.56 -5.85 -0.09
N PRO A 122 12.77 -4.80 0.19
CA PRO A 122 12.89 -4.06 1.44
C PRO A 122 12.31 -4.86 2.62
N SER A 123 12.72 -4.49 3.83
CA SER A 123 12.06 -4.94 5.06
C SER A 123 10.54 -4.63 5.02
N PRO A 124 9.68 -5.51 5.56
CA PRO A 124 9.99 -6.76 6.28
C PRO A 124 10.20 -7.98 5.37
N ALA A 125 10.23 -7.80 4.04
CA ALA A 125 10.35 -8.88 3.08
C ALA A 125 11.78 -9.12 2.59
N ASN A 126 12.79 -8.55 3.24
CA ASN A 126 14.20 -8.67 2.85
C ASN A 126 14.75 -10.10 2.94
N GLY A 127 14.03 -11.03 3.60
CA GLY A 127 14.37 -12.45 3.61
C GLY A 127 13.81 -13.24 2.43
N TYR A 128 13.04 -12.62 1.52
CA TYR A 128 12.57 -13.22 0.27
C TYR A 128 13.45 -12.84 -0.94
N ASP A 129 14.67 -12.40 -0.62
CA ASP A 129 15.79 -12.05 -1.49
C ASP A 129 16.92 -13.01 -1.11
N ASP A 130 16.82 -14.26 -1.57
CA ASP A 130 17.49 -15.38 -0.90
C ASP A 130 17.88 -16.59 -1.78
N GLY A 131 18.29 -16.45 -3.04
CA GLY A 131 18.81 -17.64 -3.76
C GLY A 131 19.81 -17.51 -4.90
N GLY A 132 20.01 -16.32 -5.48
CA GLY A 132 20.90 -16.11 -6.62
C GLY A 132 22.39 -15.94 -6.29
N ALA A 133 23.22 -15.84 -7.33
CA ALA A 133 24.66 -15.56 -7.20
C ALA A 133 24.97 -14.08 -6.84
N THR A 134 23.95 -13.24 -6.74
CA THR A 134 24.07 -11.79 -6.53
C THR A 134 23.14 -11.29 -5.43
N ASP A 135 23.50 -10.15 -4.87
CA ASP A 135 22.68 -9.38 -3.94
C ASP A 135 21.49 -8.70 -4.67
N GLY A 136 20.24 -8.98 -4.28
CA GLY A 136 19.04 -8.30 -4.79
C GLY A 136 18.16 -9.19 -5.69
N ILE A 137 17.01 -8.64 -6.10
CA ILE A 137 16.01 -9.34 -6.91
C ILE A 137 16.58 -9.57 -8.32
N ASP A 138 16.94 -10.80 -8.64
CA ASP A 138 17.61 -11.15 -9.91
C ASP A 138 16.72 -11.96 -10.89
N ASP A 139 15.54 -12.40 -10.43
CA ASP A 139 14.51 -12.97 -11.30
C ASP A 139 13.05 -12.54 -10.96
N PHE A 140 12.12 -12.89 -11.86
CA PHE A 140 10.69 -12.58 -11.68
C PHE A 140 9.99 -13.47 -10.64
N GLY A 141 10.60 -14.60 -10.25
CA GLY A 141 10.16 -15.44 -9.14
C GLY A 141 10.39 -14.75 -7.80
N GLU A 142 11.62 -14.33 -7.54
CA GLU A 142 12.02 -13.53 -6.37
C GLU A 142 11.20 -12.23 -6.30
N LEU A 143 11.01 -11.53 -7.43
CA LEU A 143 10.13 -10.36 -7.47
C LEU A 143 8.71 -10.71 -7.02
N GLY A 144 8.18 -11.85 -7.48
CA GLY A 144 6.84 -12.31 -7.10
C GLY A 144 6.71 -12.54 -5.61
N ASP A 145 7.74 -13.12 -5.00
CA ASP A 145 7.76 -13.50 -3.59
C ASP A 145 7.95 -12.27 -2.71
N CYS A 146 8.85 -11.38 -3.10
CA CYS A 146 9.02 -10.07 -2.51
C CYS A 146 7.70 -9.26 -2.52
N LEU A 147 7.05 -9.13 -3.68
CA LEU A 147 5.80 -8.36 -3.79
C LEU A 147 4.66 -8.96 -2.96
N ILE A 148 4.59 -10.29 -2.87
CA ILE A 148 3.61 -11.01 -2.04
C ILE A 148 3.87 -10.72 -0.55
N ALA A 149 5.11 -10.85 -0.10
CA ALA A 149 5.49 -10.64 1.29
C ALA A 149 5.27 -9.18 1.71
N LEU A 150 5.66 -8.22 0.87
CA LEU A 150 5.39 -6.80 1.11
C LEU A 150 3.89 -6.48 1.12
N ALA A 151 3.12 -7.05 0.21
CA ALA A 151 1.67 -6.90 0.21
C ALA A 151 1.02 -7.48 1.47
N ASN A 152 1.51 -8.61 1.98
CA ASN A 152 1.03 -9.19 3.22
C ASN A 152 1.31 -8.28 4.40
N ALA A 153 2.56 -7.85 4.57
CA ALA A 153 2.92 -6.91 5.62
C ALA A 153 2.07 -5.64 5.58
N GLN A 154 1.88 -5.07 4.39
CA GLN A 154 1.02 -3.90 4.20
C GLN A 154 -0.42 -4.15 4.63
N VAL A 155 -1.01 -5.23 4.14
CA VAL A 155 -2.44 -5.52 4.34
C VAL A 155 -2.71 -5.82 5.80
N GLN A 156 -1.84 -6.60 6.46
CA GLN A 156 -1.97 -6.92 7.89
C GLN A 156 -1.77 -5.67 8.75
N GLN A 157 -0.74 -4.86 8.48
CA GLN A 157 -0.52 -3.60 9.21
C GLN A 157 -1.70 -2.65 9.03
N SER A 158 -2.22 -2.53 7.81
CA SER A 158 -3.40 -1.70 7.55
C SER A 158 -4.65 -2.17 8.29
N ALA A 159 -4.82 -3.48 8.38
CA ALA A 159 -5.93 -4.08 9.09
C ALA A 159 -5.79 -3.80 10.59
N HIS A 160 -4.59 -3.99 11.15
CA HIS A 160 -4.30 -3.67 12.54
C HIS A 160 -4.58 -2.19 12.85
N ASP A 161 -4.06 -1.27 12.05
CA ASP A 161 -4.19 0.17 12.34
C ASP A 161 -5.60 0.71 12.07
N ILE A 162 -6.28 0.26 11.00
CA ILE A 162 -7.60 0.78 10.62
C ILE A 162 -8.72 0.00 11.31
N ILE A 163 -8.67 -1.33 11.32
CA ILE A 163 -9.78 -2.16 11.78
C ILE A 163 -9.68 -2.42 13.28
N GLY A 164 -8.47 -2.56 13.81
CA GLY A 164 -8.23 -2.87 15.21
C GLY A 164 -8.33 -4.35 15.54
N LEU A 165 -8.12 -4.68 16.81
CA LEU A 165 -8.35 -6.02 17.35
C LEU A 165 -9.27 -5.92 18.59
N PRO A 166 -10.58 -5.66 18.40
CA PRO A 166 -11.52 -5.49 19.50
C PRO A 166 -11.47 -6.69 20.45
N SER A 167 -11.41 -6.38 21.74
CA SER A 167 -11.43 -7.34 22.85
C SER A 167 -12.56 -8.36 22.70
N PRO A 168 -12.40 -9.60 23.20
CA PRO A 168 -13.34 -10.71 22.95
C PRO A 168 -14.79 -10.52 23.43
N SER A 169 -15.12 -9.41 24.10
CA SER A 169 -16.50 -8.99 24.35
C SER A 169 -17.23 -8.72 23.04
N SER A 170 -18.45 -9.26 22.87
CA SER A 170 -19.23 -9.03 21.64
C SER A 170 -19.51 -7.54 21.44
N LEU A 171 -19.11 -7.00 20.29
CA LEU A 171 -19.45 -5.64 19.88
C LEU A 171 -20.97 -5.44 19.86
N GLY A 172 -21.42 -4.33 20.42
CA GLY A 172 -22.80 -3.87 20.27
C GLY A 172 -23.14 -3.61 18.80
N LYS A 173 -24.43 -3.53 18.48
CA LYS A 173 -24.92 -3.38 17.10
C LYS A 173 -24.33 -2.15 16.38
N GLY A 174 -24.19 -1.03 17.08
CA GLY A 174 -23.57 0.19 16.55
C GLY A 174 -22.09 0.00 16.25
N GLN A 175 -21.35 -0.58 17.21
CA GLN A 175 -19.92 -0.87 17.09
C GLN A 175 -19.63 -1.85 15.95
N ALA A 176 -20.36 -2.96 15.87
CA ALA A 176 -20.24 -3.94 14.80
C ALA A 176 -20.56 -3.34 13.41
N LYS A 177 -21.53 -2.41 13.34
CA LYS A 177 -21.83 -1.68 12.10
C LYS A 177 -20.66 -0.77 11.70
N CYS A 178 -20.09 -0.01 12.64
CA CYS A 178 -18.93 0.84 12.41
C CYS A 178 -17.71 0.01 11.99
N HIS A 179 -17.30 -0.95 12.82
CA HIS A 179 -16.17 -1.85 12.58
C HIS A 179 -16.28 -2.58 11.24
N GLY A 180 -17.46 -3.09 10.88
CA GLY A 180 -17.68 -3.73 9.58
C GLY A 180 -17.65 -2.77 8.37
N ALA A 181 -17.82 -1.47 8.56
CA ALA A 181 -17.74 -0.46 7.51
C ALA A 181 -16.30 -0.07 7.17
N LEU A 182 -15.40 -0.08 8.16
CA LEU A 182 -13.99 0.28 8.00
C LEU A 182 -13.29 -0.49 6.86
N PRO A 183 -13.22 -1.84 6.87
CA PRO A 183 -12.57 -2.59 5.79
C PRO A 183 -13.17 -2.32 4.43
N LYS A 184 -14.49 -2.28 4.33
CA LYS A 184 -15.18 -2.07 3.07
C LYS A 184 -14.89 -0.68 2.48
N ALA A 185 -14.78 0.34 3.33
CA ALA A 185 -14.51 1.71 2.93
C ALA A 185 -13.08 1.85 2.37
N TYR A 186 -12.05 1.49 3.15
CA TYR A 186 -10.67 1.71 2.74
C TYR A 186 -10.25 0.78 1.58
N MET A 187 -10.67 -0.49 1.57
CA MET A 187 -10.35 -1.43 0.49
C MET A 187 -10.82 -0.93 -0.87
N LYS A 188 -12.04 -0.40 -0.94
CA LYS A 188 -12.61 0.11 -2.19
C LYS A 188 -11.86 1.35 -2.69
N TYR A 189 -11.39 2.18 -1.77
CA TYR A 189 -10.54 3.31 -2.09
C TYR A 189 -9.18 2.85 -2.64
N ILE A 190 -8.47 1.97 -1.94
CA ILE A 190 -7.19 1.39 -2.39
C ILE A 190 -7.33 0.70 -3.77
N ASP A 191 -8.35 -0.14 -3.96
CA ASP A 191 -8.64 -0.80 -5.24
C ASP A 191 -8.86 0.22 -6.38
N THR A 192 -9.49 1.37 -6.08
CA THR A 192 -9.73 2.43 -7.07
C THR A 192 -8.45 3.17 -7.41
N VAL A 193 -7.63 3.52 -6.41
CA VAL A 193 -6.32 4.16 -6.61
C VAL A 193 -5.42 3.27 -7.48
N ALA A 194 -5.30 1.99 -7.12
CA ALA A 194 -4.50 1.03 -7.88
C ALA A 194 -4.98 0.87 -9.31
N LYS A 195 -6.29 0.79 -9.51
CA LYS A 195 -6.86 0.68 -10.85
C LYS A 195 -6.64 1.92 -11.71
N GLU A 196 -6.89 3.12 -11.19
CA GLU A 196 -6.82 4.33 -12.02
C GLU A 196 -5.37 4.77 -12.27
N ARG A 197 -4.51 4.79 -11.24
CA ARG A 197 -3.10 5.15 -11.41
C ARG A 197 -2.31 4.07 -12.17
N GLY A 198 -2.57 2.78 -11.90
CA GLY A 198 -1.96 1.68 -12.66
C GLY A 198 -2.36 1.69 -14.15
N LYS A 199 -3.60 2.06 -14.47
CA LYS A 199 -4.03 2.28 -15.87
C LYS A 199 -3.34 3.47 -16.52
N ALA A 200 -3.15 4.56 -15.79
CA ALA A 200 -2.46 5.74 -16.29
C ALA A 200 -1.01 5.40 -16.65
N GLN A 201 -0.31 4.68 -15.75
CA GLN A 201 1.08 4.27 -16.01
C GLN A 201 1.15 3.30 -17.20
N ALA A 202 0.28 2.28 -17.24
CA ALA A 202 0.22 1.37 -18.38
C ALA A 202 -0.15 2.06 -19.70
N GLY A 203 -0.84 3.21 -19.66
CA GLY A 203 -1.09 4.07 -20.82
C GLY A 203 0.18 4.80 -21.26
N SER A 204 0.89 5.42 -20.32
CA SER A 204 2.18 6.07 -20.54
C SER A 204 3.21 5.11 -21.13
N ASP A 205 3.33 3.90 -20.57
CA ASP A 205 4.29 2.89 -21.02
C ASP A 205 4.04 2.47 -22.47
N LYS A 206 2.77 2.28 -22.85
CA LYS A 206 2.39 1.93 -24.22
C LYS A 206 2.61 3.07 -25.22
N ALA A 207 2.59 4.31 -24.74
CA ALA A 207 2.90 5.49 -25.55
C ALA A 207 4.41 5.73 -25.70
N GLY A 208 5.27 4.83 -25.19
CA GLY A 208 6.72 4.99 -25.23
C GLY A 208 7.26 5.93 -24.15
N GLY A 209 6.48 6.21 -23.10
CA GLY A 209 6.99 6.92 -21.93
C GLY A 209 8.14 6.15 -21.30
N SER A 210 9.10 6.87 -20.72
CA SER A 210 10.32 6.28 -20.16
C SER A 210 10.41 6.38 -18.64
N ALA A 211 9.47 7.09 -18.01
CA ALA A 211 9.38 7.16 -16.57
C ALA A 211 9.03 5.79 -15.97
N VAL A 212 9.82 5.36 -14.99
CA VAL A 212 9.54 4.13 -14.22
C VAL A 212 8.23 4.28 -13.43
N TRP A 213 8.00 5.46 -12.84
CA TRP A 213 6.76 5.78 -12.16
C TRP A 213 6.56 7.29 -12.07
N ASN A 214 5.44 7.82 -12.57
CA ASN A 214 5.13 9.26 -12.48
C ASN A 214 3.64 9.56 -12.34
N GLN A 215 2.82 8.56 -11.98
CA GLN A 215 1.36 8.69 -11.90
C GLN A 215 0.86 8.83 -10.45
N ALA A 216 1.73 9.28 -9.55
CA ALA A 216 1.47 9.44 -8.12
C ALA A 216 0.24 10.30 -7.84
N ASN A 217 0.01 11.35 -8.63
CA ASN A 217 -1.09 12.29 -8.42
C ASN A 217 -2.16 12.19 -9.51
N TYR A 218 -2.16 11.12 -10.32
CA TYR A 218 -3.15 10.94 -11.36
C TYR A 218 -4.55 10.70 -10.77
N ASP A 219 -5.48 11.61 -11.05
CA ASP A 219 -6.94 11.39 -10.92
C ASP A 219 -7.69 12.13 -12.03
N GLY A 220 -7.25 11.99 -13.28
CA GLY A 220 -7.83 12.74 -14.42
C GLY A 220 -9.32 12.49 -14.68
N LYS A 221 -9.94 11.54 -13.98
CA LYS A 221 -11.38 11.22 -14.07
C LYS A 221 -12.15 11.48 -12.76
N GLY A 222 -11.50 12.06 -11.74
CA GLY A 222 -12.10 12.33 -10.43
C GLY A 222 -12.60 11.08 -9.68
N LYS A 223 -12.15 9.89 -10.08
CA LYS A 223 -12.65 8.62 -9.54
C LYS A 223 -12.00 8.28 -8.21
N ILE A 224 -10.75 8.66 -8.01
CA ILE A 224 -10.05 8.46 -6.74
C ILE A 224 -10.68 9.38 -5.69
N ALA A 225 -10.84 10.67 -5.99
CA ALA A 225 -11.53 11.62 -5.11
C ALA A 225 -12.95 11.14 -4.78
N LYS A 226 -13.71 10.68 -5.78
CA LYS A 226 -15.06 10.11 -5.56
C LYS A 226 -15.05 8.84 -4.72
N ALA A 227 -14.03 7.99 -4.83
CA ALA A 227 -13.91 6.79 -4.01
C ALA A 227 -13.56 7.15 -2.55
N LEU A 228 -12.68 8.13 -2.34
CA LEU A 228 -12.33 8.64 -1.02
C LEU A 228 -13.57 9.24 -0.34
N ALA A 229 -14.28 10.16 -1.00
CA ALA A 229 -15.49 10.77 -0.46
C ALA A 229 -16.55 9.71 -0.08
N LYS A 230 -16.68 8.63 -0.87
CA LYS A 230 -17.58 7.52 -0.55
C LYS A 230 -17.10 6.69 0.63
N ALA A 231 -15.79 6.46 0.78
CA ALA A 231 -15.23 5.78 1.93
C ALA A 231 -15.51 6.57 3.21
N MET A 232 -15.19 7.87 3.20
CA MET A 232 -15.38 8.79 4.32
C MET A 232 -16.86 8.90 4.71
N SER A 233 -17.76 9.07 3.73
CA SER A 233 -19.22 9.07 3.99
C SER A 233 -19.72 7.75 4.58
N SER A 234 -19.12 6.61 4.23
CA SER A 234 -19.49 5.31 4.80
C SER A 234 -19.09 5.19 6.26
N ILE A 235 -17.93 5.73 6.64
CA ILE A 235 -17.44 5.78 8.02
C ILE A 235 -18.33 6.72 8.82
N ASP A 236 -18.56 7.95 8.35
CA ASP A 236 -19.46 8.92 9.00
C ASP A 236 -20.83 8.28 9.29
N LYS A 237 -21.48 7.65 8.31
CA LYS A 237 -22.80 7.01 8.49
C LYS A 237 -22.83 5.80 9.43
N SER A 238 -21.69 5.16 9.65
CA SER A 238 -21.62 3.91 10.42
C SER A 238 -21.10 4.13 11.83
N CYS A 239 -20.32 5.20 12.04
CA CYS A 239 -19.61 5.50 13.28
C CYS A 239 -20.09 6.80 13.94
N SER A 240 -20.81 7.69 13.24
CA SER A 240 -21.41 8.87 13.88
C SER A 240 -22.46 8.44 14.90
N GLY A 241 -22.29 8.92 16.13
CA GLY A 241 -23.17 8.60 17.26
C GLY A 241 -22.63 7.55 18.23
N LEU A 242 -21.45 6.96 17.97
CA LEU A 242 -20.77 6.16 18.98
C LEU A 242 -20.08 7.07 20.01
N SER A 243 -20.23 6.72 21.28
CA SER A 243 -19.47 7.30 22.38
C SER A 243 -17.99 6.91 22.32
N LEU A 244 -17.14 7.61 23.08
CA LEU A 244 -15.72 7.27 23.22
C LEU A 244 -15.52 5.81 23.68
N ALA A 245 -16.28 5.36 24.69
CA ALA A 245 -16.21 3.99 25.18
C ALA A 245 -16.57 2.97 24.09
N GLU A 246 -17.57 3.28 23.26
CA GLU A 246 -17.96 2.41 22.15
C GLU A 246 -16.91 2.37 21.04
N LEU A 247 -16.29 3.51 20.71
CA LEU A 247 -15.20 3.58 19.73
C LEU A 247 -13.94 2.85 20.23
N ASN A 248 -13.57 3.03 21.50
CA ASN A 248 -12.44 2.33 22.11
C ASN A 248 -12.61 0.82 22.08
N ALA A 249 -13.83 0.31 22.22
CA ALA A 249 -14.07 -1.13 22.12
C ALA A 249 -13.89 -1.69 20.70
N ILE A 250 -13.86 -0.84 19.65
CA ILE A 250 -13.50 -1.25 18.28
C ILE A 250 -11.98 -1.42 18.14
N ASP A 251 -11.20 -0.77 19.01
CA ASP A 251 -9.73 -0.80 18.99
C ASP A 251 -9.12 -0.24 17.68
N SER A 252 -9.81 0.73 17.08
CA SER A 252 -9.39 1.37 15.82
C SER A 252 -8.68 2.71 16.08
N CYS A 253 -8.17 3.36 15.04
CA CYS A 253 -7.28 4.51 15.16
C CYS A 253 -7.96 5.89 15.34
N GLY A 254 -8.90 6.02 16.28
CA GLY A 254 -9.42 7.34 16.64
C GLY A 254 -10.46 7.34 17.75
N ASP A 255 -10.41 8.39 18.58
CA ASP A 255 -11.25 8.56 19.78
C ASP A 255 -12.62 9.19 19.47
N THR A 256 -12.78 9.71 18.25
CA THR A 256 -14.03 10.28 17.73
C THR A 256 -14.25 9.81 16.30
N ALA A 257 -15.50 9.85 15.80
CA ALA A 257 -15.79 9.53 14.41
C ALA A 257 -14.99 10.41 13.42
N GLY A 258 -14.74 11.68 13.78
CA GLY A 258 -13.92 12.59 12.99
C GLY A 258 -12.44 12.19 12.94
N GLN A 259 -11.84 11.89 14.09
CA GLN A 259 -10.44 11.43 14.17
C GLN A 259 -10.26 10.06 13.49
N LEU A 260 -11.21 9.14 13.69
CA LEU A 260 -11.21 7.84 13.03
C LEU A 260 -11.20 8.00 11.50
N LYS A 261 -12.04 8.89 10.97
CA LYS A 261 -12.10 9.19 9.54
C LYS A 261 -10.76 9.72 9.01
N GLU A 262 -10.20 10.72 9.67
CA GLU A 262 -8.91 11.33 9.31
C GLU A 262 -7.76 10.32 9.36
N CYS A 263 -7.75 9.49 10.39
CA CYS A 263 -6.75 8.43 10.52
C CYS A 263 -6.86 7.40 9.39
N VAL A 264 -8.07 6.89 9.12
CA VAL A 264 -8.31 5.91 8.06
C VAL A 264 -7.95 6.48 6.69
N GLU A 265 -8.30 7.74 6.41
CA GLU A 265 -7.87 8.44 5.20
C GLU A 265 -6.35 8.47 5.07
N THR A 266 -5.66 8.90 6.13
CA THR A 266 -4.20 9.03 6.14
C THR A 266 -3.51 7.69 5.90
N ILE A 267 -3.94 6.64 6.60
CA ILE A 267 -3.35 5.30 6.46
C ILE A 267 -3.65 4.75 5.07
N ALA A 268 -4.90 4.86 4.61
CA ALA A 268 -5.31 4.30 3.32
C ALA A 268 -4.66 5.01 2.13
N ASP A 269 -4.47 6.34 2.15
CA ASP A 269 -3.79 7.07 1.06
C ASP A 269 -2.30 6.70 0.98
N LYS A 270 -1.59 6.68 2.12
CA LYS A 270 -0.18 6.25 2.18
C LYS A 270 -0.01 4.84 1.61
N GLN A 271 -0.91 3.94 2.02
CA GLN A 271 -0.92 2.57 1.53
C GLN A 271 -1.24 2.47 0.04
N ALA A 272 -2.24 3.20 -0.42
CA ALA A 272 -2.59 3.22 -1.82
C ALA A 272 -1.44 3.77 -2.68
N ARG A 273 -0.72 4.80 -2.21
CA ARG A 273 0.48 5.32 -2.89
C ARG A 273 1.59 4.29 -2.97
N GLY A 274 1.97 3.70 -1.83
CA GLY A 274 3.02 2.69 -1.77
C GLY A 274 2.68 1.45 -2.61
N LEU A 275 1.48 0.89 -2.45
CA LEU A 275 1.06 -0.27 -3.21
C LEU A 275 1.13 -0.04 -4.71
N VAL A 276 0.80 1.15 -5.20
CA VAL A 276 0.83 1.40 -6.64
C VAL A 276 2.23 1.67 -7.13
N SER A 277 3.05 2.37 -6.36
CA SER A 277 4.46 2.55 -6.71
C SER A 277 5.18 1.20 -6.84
N SER A 278 4.98 0.27 -5.90
CA SER A 278 5.62 -1.06 -5.94
C SER A 278 5.20 -1.96 -7.08
N GLN A 279 4.12 -1.62 -7.77
CA GLN A 279 3.74 -2.32 -9.00
C GLN A 279 4.71 -2.05 -10.15
N PHE A 280 5.53 -0.99 -10.05
CA PHE A 280 6.41 -0.53 -11.11
C PHE A 280 7.86 -0.33 -10.66
N VAL A 281 8.10 -0.10 -9.36
CA VAL A 281 9.44 0.16 -8.82
C VAL A 281 9.55 -0.22 -7.35
N ILE A 282 10.68 -0.83 -6.98
CA ILE A 282 11.14 -0.94 -5.60
C ILE A 282 12.49 -0.25 -5.53
N ALA A 283 12.50 0.97 -4.98
CA ALA A 283 13.70 1.78 -4.93
C ALA A 283 14.70 1.20 -3.90
N PRO A 284 16.01 1.07 -4.24
CA PRO A 284 17.00 0.31 -3.45
C PRO A 284 17.42 0.95 -2.12
N ARG A 285 16.97 2.17 -1.78
CA ARG A 285 17.39 2.87 -0.56
C ARG A 285 16.24 3.51 0.18
N CYS A 286 15.74 2.85 1.22
CA CYS A 286 14.90 3.50 2.23
C CYS A 286 15.72 4.57 2.92
N ALA A 287 15.49 5.84 2.60
CA ALA A 287 15.95 6.94 3.44
C ALA A 287 15.07 6.98 4.70
N ALA A 288 15.18 5.96 5.56
CA ALA A 288 14.50 5.95 6.85
C ALA A 288 15.27 6.90 7.80
N LYS A 289 15.02 8.21 7.68
CA LYS A 289 15.26 9.13 8.80
C LYS A 289 14.04 9.03 9.71
N VAL A 290 14.18 8.27 10.78
CA VAL A 290 13.17 8.20 11.83
C VAL A 290 13.45 9.33 12.81
N LYS A 291 12.54 10.32 12.90
CA LYS A 291 12.56 11.25 14.03
C LYS A 291 11.84 10.57 15.20
N ILE A 292 12.60 10.05 16.15
CA ILE A 292 12.07 9.54 17.41
C ILE A 292 11.76 10.73 18.31
N LYS A 293 10.49 10.92 18.67
CA LYS A 293 10.09 11.85 19.75
C LYS A 293 9.65 11.01 20.94
N SER A 294 10.56 10.80 21.88
CA SER A 294 10.23 10.18 23.16
C SER A 294 9.66 11.24 24.09
N PHE A 295 8.44 11.02 24.59
CA PHE A 295 7.88 11.81 25.69
C PHE A 295 8.19 11.06 26.98
N ALA A 296 9.32 11.38 27.61
CA ALA A 296 9.63 10.87 28.94
C ALA A 296 8.80 11.63 29.97
N GLY A 297 7.82 10.97 30.58
CA GLY A 297 7.14 11.43 31.80
C GLY A 297 7.67 10.67 33.02
N THR A 298 7.62 11.30 34.20
CA THR A 298 7.90 10.64 35.49
C THR A 298 6.67 9.83 35.93
N GLY A 299 6.59 8.57 35.54
CA GLY A 299 5.51 7.65 35.92
C GLY A 299 5.91 6.19 35.81
N VAL A 300 5.19 5.30 36.52
CA VAL A 300 5.41 3.84 36.53
C VAL A 300 5.40 3.31 35.10
N GLN A 301 6.44 2.54 34.74
CA GLN A 301 6.72 1.96 33.43
C GLN A 301 5.45 1.68 32.59
N LEU A 302 5.10 2.63 31.72
CA LEU A 302 4.11 2.39 30.67
C LEU A 302 4.80 1.53 29.60
N THR A 303 4.07 0.54 29.14
CA THR A 303 4.48 -0.61 28.32
C THR A 303 5.30 -0.25 27.07
N ASN A 304 6.02 -1.27 26.58
CA ASN A 304 6.88 -1.29 25.38
C ASN A 304 6.58 -0.17 24.36
N THR A 305 7.48 0.80 24.26
CA THR A 305 7.49 1.72 23.11
C THR A 305 7.85 0.93 21.86
N ARG A 306 6.86 0.55 21.06
CA ARG A 306 7.09 0.03 19.71
C ARG A 306 7.40 1.22 18.80
N LEU A 307 8.69 1.36 18.46
CA LEU A 307 9.09 2.24 17.37
C LEU A 307 8.69 1.56 16.06
N ASP A 308 7.45 1.71 15.65
CA ASP A 308 7.07 1.41 14.27
C ASP A 308 7.61 2.56 13.41
N THR A 309 8.77 2.34 12.81
CA THR A 309 9.33 3.22 11.79
C THR A 309 8.48 3.03 10.55
N GLY A 310 7.22 3.49 10.63
CA GLY A 310 6.10 3.04 9.83
C GLY A 310 6.57 2.74 8.43
N TRP A 311 6.41 1.50 8.01
CA TRP A 311 6.66 1.10 6.64
C TRP A 311 5.79 2.01 5.76
N THR A 312 6.35 3.08 5.20
CA THR A 312 5.61 4.27 4.70
C THR A 312 4.91 4.02 3.37
N GLY A 313 4.59 2.77 3.05
CA GLY A 313 4.22 2.35 1.73
C GLY A 313 5.47 2.15 0.87
N MET A 314 5.51 1.01 0.19
CA MET A 314 6.54 0.65 -0.78
C MET A 314 6.72 1.74 -1.84
N GLY A 315 7.72 2.61 -1.73
CA GLY A 315 8.04 3.56 -2.80
C GLY A 315 8.47 4.91 -2.28
N HIS A 316 9.71 5.29 -2.60
CA HIS A 316 10.22 6.62 -2.31
C HIS A 316 9.69 7.65 -3.30
N GLY A 317 9.42 8.86 -2.81
CA GLY A 317 9.23 10.05 -3.64
C GLY A 317 7.83 10.28 -4.19
N VAL A 318 6.77 9.74 -3.58
CA VAL A 318 5.37 9.92 -4.03
C VAL A 318 4.37 10.24 -2.93
#